data_AF-A0A841PWY6-F1
#
_entry.id   AF-A0A841PWY6-F1
#
_cell.length_a   1.000
_cell.length_b   1.000
_cell.length_c   1.000
_cell.angle_alpha   90.00
_cell.angle_beta   90.00
_cell.angle_gamma   90.00
#
_symmetry.space_group_name_H-M   'P 1'
#
loop_
_entity.id
_entity.type
_entity.pdbx_description
1 polymer ?
#
loop_
_entity_poly.entity_id
_entity_poly.type
_entity_poly.pdbx_seq_one_letter_code
_entity_poly.pdbx_strand_id
1 'polypeptide(L)' 'MMKNQLREAVDKVRSFYIQQLIDAGVYTDKDEEIHTLTLTELKLIFNKLNRQKEHG' A
#
# COMPACT_ATOMS: atom_id res chain seq x y z
N MET A 1 -11.44 19.37 -17.94
CA MET A 1 -11.54 18.67 -16.65
C MET A 1 -11.26 17.20 -16.91
N MET A 2 -10.13 16.65 -16.46
CA MET A 2 -9.74 15.23 -16.66
C MET A 2 -8.41 14.87 -15.97
N LYS A 3 -7.56 15.88 -15.68
CA LYS A 3 -6.22 15.66 -15.10
C LYS A 3 -6.21 15.07 -13.69
N ASN A 4 -7.34 15.06 -12.98
CA ASN A 4 -7.40 14.60 -11.58
C ASN A 4 -7.82 13.15 -11.41
N GLN A 5 -8.54 12.56 -12.37
CA GLN A 5 -9.08 11.19 -12.20
C GLN A 5 -7.98 10.13 -12.10
N LEU A 6 -6.90 10.27 -12.88
CA LEU A 6 -5.76 9.36 -12.81
C LEU A 6 -5.02 9.50 -11.47
N ARG A 7 -4.83 10.74 -11.01
CA ARG A 7 -4.15 11.01 -9.73
C ARG A 7 -4.99 10.50 -8.56
N GLU A 8 -6.29 10.72 -8.57
CA GLU A 8 -7.22 10.19 -7.57
C GLU A 8 -7.27 8.66 -7.57
N ALA A 9 -7.25 8.03 -8.75
CA ALA A 9 -7.20 6.57 -8.84
C ALA A 9 -5.89 6.02 -8.25
N VAL A 10 -4.75 6.62 -8.59
CA VAL A 10 -3.44 6.24 -8.03
C VAL A 10 -3.42 6.43 -6.52
N ASP A 11 -3.96 7.53 -6.01
CA ASP A 11 -4.00 7.83 -4.58
C ASP A 11 -4.87 6.82 -3.82
N LYS A 12 -6.07 6.50 -4.34
CA LYS A 12 -6.94 5.45 -3.78
C LYS A 12 -6.25 4.09 -3.71
N VAL A 13 -5.55 3.71 -4.77
CA VAL A 13 -4.82 2.43 -4.80
C VAL A 13 -3.64 2.46 -3.81
N ARG A 14 -2.94 3.59 -3.69
CA ARG A 14 -1.89 3.76 -2.68
C ARG A 14 -2.45 3.60 -1.27
N SER A 15 -3.52 4.32 -0.93
CA SER A 15 -4.18 4.23 0.39
C SER A 15 -4.66 2.82 0.69
N PHE A 16 -5.17 2.10 -0.31
CA PHE A 16 -5.55 0.69 -0.15
C PHE A 16 -4.36 -0.16 0.31
N TYR A 17 -3.21 -0.10 -0.37
CA TYR A 17 -2.05 -0.90 0.04
C TYR A 17 -1.51 -0.48 1.41
N ILE A 18 -1.47 0.82 1.72
CA ILE A 18 -1.04 1.30 3.03
C ILE A 18 -1.92 0.69 4.13
N GLN A 19 -3.23 0.76 3.96
CA GLN A 19 -4.16 0.24 4.95
C GLN A 19 -4.07 -1.29 5.11
N GLN A 20 -3.90 -2.04 4.01
CA GLN A 20 -3.69 -3.49 4.07
C GLN A 20 -2.39 -3.88 4.80
N LEU A 21 -1.33 -3.09 4.64
CA LEU A 21 -0.06 -3.32 5.31
C LEU A 21 -0.13 -2.98 6.81
N ILE A 22 -0.89 -1.95 7.17
CA ILE A 22 -1.16 -1.60 8.58
C ILE A 22 -2.03 -2.67 9.25
N ASP A 23 -3.12 -3.08 8.59
CA ASP A 23 -4.04 -4.12 9.10
C ASP A 23 -3.33 -5.46 9.32
N ALA A 24 -2.38 -5.80 8.43
CA ALA A 24 -1.55 -6.98 8.58
C ALA A 24 -0.46 -6.86 9.67
N GLY A 25 -0.32 -5.70 10.32
CA GLY A 25 0.68 -5.43 11.35
C GLY A 25 2.11 -5.31 10.82
N VAL A 26 2.29 -5.11 9.50
CA VAL A 26 3.62 -4.91 8.89
C VAL A 26 4.15 -3.51 9.21
N TYR A 27 3.24 -2.54 9.23
CA TYR A 27 3.51 -1.15 9.61
C TYR A 27 2.43 -0.68 10.59
N THR A 28 2.66 0.45 11.23
CA THR A 28 1.71 1.16 12.09
C THR A 28 1.32 2.49 11.45
N ASP A 29 0.25 3.11 11.95
CA ASP A 29 -0.18 4.46 11.51
C ASP A 29 0.85 5.56 11.83
N LYS A 30 1.81 5.27 12.72
CA LYS A 30 2.87 6.18 13.13
C LYS A 30 4.13 6.06 12.29
N ASP A 31 4.23 5.01 11.47
CA ASP A 31 5.38 4.81 10.61
C ASP A 31 5.31 5.76 9.43
N GLU A 32 5.97 6.91 9.55
CA GLU A 32 6.03 7.90 8.46
C GLU A 32 6.65 7.30 7.18
N GLU A 33 7.51 6.28 7.31
CA GLU A 33 8.13 5.58 6.19
C GLU A 33 7.08 5.04 5.20
N ILE A 34 5.97 4.48 5.68
CA ILE A 34 4.94 3.89 4.80
C ILE A 34 4.32 4.93 3.85
N HIS A 35 4.26 6.19 4.27
CA HIS A 35 3.75 7.29 3.47
C HIS A 35 4.76 7.83 2.44
N THR A 36 6.04 7.51 2.61
CA THR A 36 7.10 7.87 1.66
C THR A 36 7.24 6.87 0.51
N LEU A 37 6.72 5.65 0.70
CA LEU A 37 6.81 4.59 -0.30
C LEU A 37 6.03 4.90 -1.58
N THR A 38 6.62 4.51 -2.71
CA THR A 38 5.93 4.53 -4.00
C THR A 38 4.88 3.42 -4.08
N LEU A 39 3.92 3.59 -4.99
CA LEU A 39 2.89 2.58 -5.22
C LEU A 39 3.47 1.19 -5.57
N THR A 40 4.57 1.17 -6.32
CA THR A 40 5.24 -0.07 -6.72
C THR A 40 5.85 -0.77 -5.52
N GLU A 41 6.46 -0.03 -4.59
CA GLU A 41 7.04 -0.58 -3.36
C GLU A 41 5.96 -1.15 -2.45
N LEU A 42 4.90 -0.39 -2.20
CA LEU A 42 3.74 -0.85 -1.42
C LEU A 42 3.15 -2.15 -1.98
N LYS A 43 2.99 -2.22 -3.31
CA LYS A 43 2.51 -3.42 -4.00
C LYS A 43 3.47 -4.60 -3.86
N LEU A 44 4.78 -4.37 -3.92
CA LEU A 44 5.79 -5.41 -3.77
C LEU A 44 5.74 -6.02 -2.36
N ILE A 45 5.66 -5.18 -1.33
CA ILE A 45 5.57 -5.61 0.07
C ILE A 45 4.26 -6.39 0.29
N PHE A 46 3.14 -5.86 -0.20
CA PHE A 46 1.84 -6.53 -0.10
C PHE A 46 1.83 -7.91 -0.78
N ASN A 47 2.41 -8.02 -1.98
CA ASN A 47 2.52 -9.29 -2.68
C ASN A 47 3.39 -10.29 -1.92
N LYS A 48 4.49 -9.83 -1.32
CA LYS A 48 5.38 -10.68 -0.50
C LYS A 48 4.65 -11.18 0.75
N LEU A 49 3.89 -10.31 1.42
CA LEU A 49 3.05 -10.66 2.56
C LEU A 49 2.02 -11.74 2.19
N ASN A 50 1.30 -11.57 1.09
CA ASN A 50 0.30 -12.55 0.67
C ASN A 50 0.92 -13.92 0.35
N ARG A 51 2.08 -13.95 -0.33
CA ARG A 51 2.80 -15.20 -0.58
C ARG A 51 3.24 -15.90 0.71
N GLN A 52 3.55 -15.16 1.76
CA GLN A 52 3.90 -15.74 3.06
C GLN A 52 2.67 -16.31 3.78
N LYS A 53 1.49 -15.67 3.65
CA LYS A 53 0.24 -16.19 4.22
C LYS A 53 -0.25 -17.49 3.56
N GLU A 54 0.07 -17.73 2.29
CA GLU A 54 -0.32 -18.97 1.58
C GLU A 54 0.54 -20.19 1.93
N HIS A 55 1.67 -20.00 2.60
CA HIS A 55 2.57 -21.08 3.04
C HIS A 55 2.57 -21.31 4.56
N GLY A 56 1.69 -20.64 5.30
CA GLY A 56 1.53 -20.77 6.76
C GLY A 56 0.35 -21.63 7.16
#